data_AF-E3IU72-F1
#
_entry.id   AF-E3IU72-F1
#
_cell.length_a   1.000
_cell.length_b   1.000
_cell.length_c   1.000
_cell.angle_alpha   90.00
_cell.angle_beta   90.00
_cell.angle_gamma   90.00
#
_symmetry.space_group_name_H-M   'P 1'
#
loop_
_entity.id
_entity.type
_entity.pdbx_description
1 polymer ?
#
loop_
_entity_poly.entity_id
_entity_poly.type
_entity_poly.pdbx_seq_one_letter_code
_entity_poly.pdbx_strand_id
1 'polypeptide(L)'
;MTDPPSVLFVCGHNAGRSQMAAGFLTHLAAGRVQVRSAGSVPADTVNPVAIAAMAEVGIDITAETPKVLTVDAVESSTVVVTMGRGDACPVFPWIRHEDWDLGDLLPTA
;
A
#
# COMPACT_ATOMS: atom_id res chain seq x y z
N MET A 1 -17.30 -20.33 -4.05
CA MET A 1 -17.24 -18.88 -4.34
C MET A 1 -15.78 -18.52 -4.36
N THR A 2 -15.29 -17.93 -5.45
CA THR A 2 -13.93 -17.41 -5.50
C THR A 2 -13.86 -16.20 -4.57
N ASP A 3 -12.90 -16.15 -3.66
CA ASP A 3 -12.69 -14.96 -2.85
C ASP A 3 -12.45 -13.75 -3.77
N PRO A 4 -12.93 -12.54 -3.40
CA PRO A 4 -12.67 -11.36 -4.19
C PRO A 4 -11.15 -11.13 -4.30
N PRO A 5 -10.67 -10.63 -5.45
CA PRO A 5 -9.25 -10.39 -5.65
C PRO A 5 -8.71 -9.47 -4.57
N SER A 6 -7.48 -9.73 -4.14
CA SER A 6 -6.80 -9.00 -3.07
C SER A 6 -5.54 -8.30 -3.60
N VAL A 7 -5.37 -7.03 -3.21
CA VAL A 7 -4.21 -6.21 -3.59
C VAL A 7 -3.51 -5.70 -2.33
N LEU A 8 -2.19 -5.90 -2.27
CA LEU A 8 -1.33 -5.40 -1.20
C LEU A 8 -0.38 -4.33 -1.74
N PHE A 9 -0.46 -3.11 -1.19
CA PHE A 9 0.51 -2.05 -1.46
C PHE A 9 1.63 -2.03 -0.41
N VAL A 10 2.88 -2.01 -0.86
CA VAL A 10 4.06 -2.07 0.02
C VAL A 10 4.94 -0.85 -0.19
N CYS A 11 5.26 -0.13 0.89
CA CYS A 11 6.31 0.89 0.89
C CYS A 11 7.06 0.86 2.23
N GLY A 12 8.22 1.52 2.35
CA GLY A 12 9.07 1.42 3.55
C GLY A 12 8.33 1.63 4.88
N HIS A 13 7.66 2.77 5.05
CA HIS A 13 7.07 3.18 6.33
C HIS A 13 5.55 2.93 6.48
N ASN A 14 4.88 2.50 5.41
CA ASN A 14 3.41 2.40 5.36
C ASN A 14 2.66 3.63 5.91
N ALA A 15 3.21 4.81 5.67
CA ALA A 15 2.66 6.08 6.13
C ALA A 15 2.29 7.04 5.00
N GLY A 16 2.77 6.79 3.77
CA GLY A 16 2.57 7.69 2.61
C GLY A 16 2.06 6.94 1.39
N ARG A 17 2.93 6.69 0.42
CA ARG A 17 2.62 6.04 -0.88
C ARG A 17 1.64 4.86 -0.78
N SER A 18 1.94 3.85 0.03
CA SER A 18 1.09 2.66 0.12
C SER A 18 -0.27 2.92 0.81
N GLN A 19 -0.36 3.89 1.72
CA GLN A 19 -1.63 4.31 2.32
C GLN A 19 -2.50 5.05 1.32
N MET A 20 -1.91 5.97 0.56
CA MET A 20 -2.61 6.70 -0.50
C MET A 20 -3.12 5.76 -1.58
N ALA A 21 -2.27 4.83 -2.06
CA ALA A 21 -2.66 3.86 -3.06
C ALA A 21 -3.78 2.94 -2.57
N ALA A 22 -3.73 2.48 -1.31
CA ALA A 22 -4.80 1.72 -0.70
C ALA A 22 -6.11 2.50 -0.59
N GLY A 23 -6.05 3.78 -0.19
CA GLY A 23 -7.22 4.66 -0.16
C GLY A 23 -7.86 4.85 -1.53
N PHE A 24 -7.07 5.14 -2.56
CA PHE A 24 -7.56 5.26 -3.94
C PHE A 24 -8.21 3.96 -4.44
N LEU A 25 -7.53 2.82 -4.29
CA LEU A 25 -8.08 1.56 -4.79
C LEU A 25 -9.36 1.17 -4.03
N THR A 26 -9.40 1.40 -2.72
CA THR A 26 -10.62 1.12 -1.92
C THR A 26 -11.80 1.95 -2.43
N HIS A 27 -11.57 3.25 -2.66
CA HIS A 27 -12.58 4.16 -3.20
C HIS A 27 -13.05 3.73 -4.60
N LEU A 28 -12.12 3.45 -5.52
CA LEU A 28 -12.43 3.09 -6.91
C LEU A 28 -13.01 1.68 -7.08
N ALA A 29 -12.60 0.74 -6.23
CA ALA A 29 -13.06 -0.65 -6.28
C ALA A 29 -14.50 -0.81 -5.78
N ALA A 30 -14.99 0.09 -4.91
CA ALA A 30 -16.32 0.04 -4.32
C ALA A 30 -16.65 -1.34 -3.71
N GLY A 31 -15.70 -1.90 -2.95
CA GLY A 31 -15.85 -3.19 -2.26
C GLY A 31 -15.64 -4.44 -3.12
N ARG A 32 -15.30 -4.28 -4.41
CA ARG A 32 -15.04 -5.43 -5.32
C ARG A 32 -13.65 -6.05 -5.15
N VAL A 33 -12.76 -5.37 -4.44
CA VAL A 33 -11.36 -5.77 -4.22
C VAL A 33 -11.05 -5.65 -2.74
N GLN A 34 -10.39 -6.65 -2.17
CA GLN A 34 -9.82 -6.53 -0.82
C GLN A 34 -8.51 -5.76 -0.90
N VAL A 35 -8.45 -4.60 -0.26
CA VAL A 35 -7.28 -3.71 -0.33
C VAL A 35 -6.54 -3.72 0.99
N ARG A 36 -5.22 -3.88 0.93
CA ARG A 36 -4.32 -3.88 2.08
C ARG A 36 -3.09 -3.03 1.78
N SER A 37 -2.44 -2.55 2.83
CA SER A 37 -1.15 -1.89 2.74
C SER A 37 -0.24 -2.32 3.87
N ALA A 38 1.07 -2.36 3.64
CA ALA A 38 2.05 -2.68 4.67
C ALA A 38 3.41 -2.00 4.40
N GLY A 39 4.32 -2.10 5.37
CA GLY A 39 5.68 -1.60 5.23
C GLY A 39 6.72 -2.37 6.02
N SER A 40 7.96 -2.30 5.56
CA SER A 40 9.08 -3.02 6.17
C SER A 40 9.49 -2.44 7.52
N VAL A 41 9.39 -1.12 7.68
CA VAL A 41 9.68 -0.39 8.91
C VAL A 41 8.54 0.61 9.16
N PRO A 42 7.36 0.16 9.64
CA PRO A 42 6.20 1.03 9.79
C PRO A 42 6.49 2.24 10.69
N ALA A 43 5.96 3.41 10.30
CA ALA A 43 5.95 4.57 11.19
C ALA A 43 4.87 4.44 12.27
N ASP A 44 4.89 5.30 13.27
CA ASP A 44 3.86 5.30 14.34
C ASP A 44 2.48 5.77 13.84
N THR A 45 2.46 6.65 12.83
CA THR A 45 1.24 7.27 12.29
C THR A 45 1.32 7.46 10.78
N VAL A 46 0.15 7.60 10.15
CA VAL A 46 0.05 7.99 8.74
C VAL A 46 0.59 9.41 8.57
N ASN A 47 1.33 9.65 7.48
CA ASN A 47 1.95 10.94 7.19
C ASN A 47 0.85 12.02 7.03
N PRO A 48 0.89 13.12 7.80
CA PRO A 48 -0.08 14.20 7.70
C PRO A 48 -0.19 14.80 6.29
N VAL A 49 0.90 14.83 5.53
CA VAL A 49 0.90 15.30 4.12
C VAL A 49 0.09 14.36 3.23
N ALA A 50 0.18 13.04 3.45
CA ALA A 50 -0.62 12.07 2.73
C ALA A 50 -2.11 12.19 3.09
N ILE A 51 -2.43 12.39 4.38
CA ILE A 51 -3.81 12.67 4.82
C ILE A 51 -4.35 13.91 4.12
N ALA A 52 -3.60 15.02 4.13
CA ALA A 52 -4.02 16.27 3.50
C ALA A 52 -4.25 16.09 2.00
N ALA A 53 -3.32 15.45 1.28
CA ALA A 53 -3.44 15.20 -0.16
C ALA A 53 -4.64 14.30 -0.51
N MET A 54 -4.93 13.28 0.28
CA MET A 54 -6.11 12.42 0.05
C MET A 54 -7.42 13.16 0.38
N ALA A 55 -7.41 14.02 1.39
CA ALA A 55 -8.57 14.84 1.75
C ALA A 55 -8.93 15.85 0.64
N GLU A 56 -7.96 16.39 -0.11
CA GLU A 56 -8.20 17.26 -1.27
C GLU A 56 -9.08 16.60 -2.34
N VAL A 57 -9.00 15.27 -2.47
CA VAL A 57 -9.80 14.47 -3.41
C VAL A 57 -10.96 13.74 -2.73
N GLY A 58 -11.26 14.06 -1.47
CA GLY A 58 -12.41 13.51 -0.73
C GLY A 58 -12.23 12.08 -0.22
N ILE A 59 -10.99 11.61 -0.07
CA ILE A 59 -10.68 10.29 0.48
C ILE A 59 -10.08 10.47 1.88
N ASP A 60 -10.73 9.88 2.89
CA ASP A 60 -10.24 9.89 4.27
C ASP A 60 -9.41 8.63 4.56
N ILE A 61 -8.16 8.83 4.98
CA ILE A 61 -7.23 7.76 5.42
C ILE A 61 -6.81 7.92 6.88
N THR A 62 -7.48 8.78 7.66
CA THR A 62 -7.12 9.08 9.06
C THR A 62 -7.32 7.91 10.01
N ALA A 63 -8.23 6.98 9.68
CA ALA A 63 -8.48 5.78 10.45
C ALA A 63 -7.45 4.66 10.21
N GLU A 64 -6.58 4.80 9.19
CA GLU A 64 -5.58 3.79 8.90
C GLU A 64 -4.41 3.85 9.89
N THR A 65 -3.84 2.69 10.16
CA THR A 65 -2.64 2.55 11.01
C THR A 65 -1.54 1.88 10.20
N PRO A 66 -0.30 2.44 10.18
CA PRO A 66 0.82 1.78 9.56
C PRO A 66 1.03 0.38 10.14
N LYS A 67 1.20 -0.62 9.27
CA LYS A 67 1.25 -2.03 9.65
C LYS A 67 2.43 -2.73 9.00
N VAL A 68 3.02 -3.67 9.73
CA VAL A 68 4.23 -4.39 9.32
C VAL A 68 3.94 -5.35 8.16
N LEU A 69 4.86 -5.40 7.20
CA LEU A 69 4.84 -6.37 6.13
C LEU A 69 5.10 -7.77 6.70
N THR A 70 4.16 -8.68 6.52
CA THR A 70 4.28 -10.09 6.89
C THR A 70 4.26 -10.98 5.66
N VAL A 71 4.88 -12.16 5.76
CA VAL A 71 4.86 -13.17 4.70
C VAL A 71 3.42 -13.57 4.36
N ASP A 72 2.61 -13.82 5.39
CA ASP A 72 1.19 -14.18 5.23
C ASP A 72 0.38 -13.11 4.50
N ALA A 73 0.69 -11.83 4.70
CA ALA A 73 0.02 -10.74 3.99
C ALA A 73 0.35 -10.78 2.49
N VAL A 74 1.59 -11.10 2.13
CA VAL A 74 2.01 -11.28 0.74
C VAL A 74 1.35 -12.53 0.16
N GLU A 75 1.47 -13.68 0.82
CA GLU A 75 0.99 -14.98 0.33
C GLU A 75 -0.54 -15.01 0.10
N SER A 76 -1.30 -14.30 0.93
CA SER A 76 -2.75 -14.16 0.80
C SER A 76 -3.20 -13.09 -0.22
N SER A 77 -2.27 -12.50 -0.97
CA SER A 77 -2.56 -11.46 -1.95
C SER A 77 -2.58 -12.00 -3.37
N THR A 78 -3.52 -11.52 -4.19
CA THR A 78 -3.55 -11.83 -5.63
C THR A 78 -2.54 -10.98 -6.39
N VAL A 79 -2.40 -9.71 -5.99
CA VAL A 79 -1.45 -8.75 -6.55
C VAL A 79 -0.70 -8.06 -5.42
N VAL A 80 0.61 -7.90 -5.59
CA VAL A 80 1.46 -7.15 -4.67
C VAL A 80 2.13 -6.03 -5.45
N VAL A 81 1.96 -4.79 -4.98
CA VAL A 81 2.50 -3.59 -5.60
C VAL A 81 3.54 -2.97 -4.68
N THR A 82 4.81 -2.98 -5.08
CA THR A 82 5.90 -2.30 -4.37
C THR A 82 6.02 -0.86 -4.84
N MET A 83 6.28 0.07 -3.92
CA MET A 83 6.30 1.52 -4.19
C MET A 83 7.52 2.17 -3.50
N GLY A 84 8.73 1.74 -3.89
CA GLY A 84 10.00 2.18 -3.29
C GLY A 84 11.05 1.06 -3.31
N ARG A 85 11.95 0.98 -2.32
CA ARG A 85 12.92 -0.13 -2.20
C ARG A 85 12.17 -1.46 -2.04
N GLY A 86 12.06 -2.20 -3.14
CA GLY A 86 11.45 -3.53 -3.24
C GLY A 86 12.18 -4.64 -2.48
N ASP A 87 13.29 -4.31 -1.81
CA ASP A 87 14.24 -5.27 -1.23
C ASP A 87 13.68 -6.10 -0.06
N ALA A 88 12.56 -5.70 0.54
CA ALA A 88 12.00 -6.34 1.73
C ALA A 88 10.83 -7.30 1.45
N CYS A 89 10.35 -7.40 0.21
CA CYS A 89 9.16 -8.19 -0.11
C CYS A 89 9.54 -9.62 -0.54
N PRO A 90 9.04 -10.68 0.13
CA PRO A 90 9.14 -12.04 -0.39
C PRO A 90 8.42 -12.13 -1.74
N VAL A 91 9.02 -12.85 -2.69
CA VAL A 91 8.49 -13.02 -4.05
C VAL A 91 7.93 -14.43 -4.18
N PHE A 92 6.67 -14.54 -4.58
CA PHE A 92 6.02 -15.82 -4.83
C PHE A 92 5.68 -15.96 -6.32
N PRO A 93 6.01 -17.08 -6.98
CA PRO A 93 5.88 -17.23 -8.43
C PRO A 93 4.42 -17.27 -8.93
N TRP A 94 3.45 -17.54 -8.05
CA TRP A 94 2.02 -17.54 -8.38
C TRP A 94 1.32 -16.20 -8.09
N ILE A 95 2.02 -15.23 -7.50
CA ILE A 95 1.49 -13.91 -7.18
C ILE A 95 1.93 -12.92 -8.24
N ARG A 96 1.03 -12.03 -8.66
CA ARG A 96 1.38 -10.97 -9.60
C ARG A 96 2.07 -9.84 -8.85
N HIS A 97 3.35 -9.65 -9.11
CA HIS A 97 4.13 -8.53 -8.56
C HIS A 97 4.18 -7.37 -9.56
N GLU A 98 3.89 -6.18 -9.10
CA GLU A 98 4.12 -4.91 -9.81
C GLU A 98 5.08 -4.04 -8.99
N ASP A 99 5.96 -3.33 -9.68
CA ASP A 99 6.84 -2.34 -9.05
C ASP A 99 6.54 -0.95 -9.64
N TRP A 100 6.13 -0.03 -8.78
CA TRP A 100 5.77 1.34 -9.15
C TRP A 100 6.86 2.28 -8.63
N ASP A 101 7.79 2.61 -9.50
CA ASP A 101 8.78 3.66 -9.25
C ASP A 101 8.11 5.04 -9.39
N LEU A 102 7.66 5.58 -8.26
CA LEU A 102 7.01 6.89 -8.19
C LEU A 102 8.00 8.04 -7.97
N GLY A 103 9.32 7.77 -8.01
CA GLY A 103 10.32 8.72 -7.51
C GLY A 103 10.15 8.99 -6.01
N ASP A 104 11.13 9.66 -5.41
CA ASP A 104 10.97 10.17 -4.04
C ASP A 104 10.31 11.55 -4.07
N LEU A 105 9.42 11.81 -3.11
CA LEU A 105 8.73 13.10 -2.95
C LEU A 105 9.68 14.22 -2.48
N LEU A 106 10.95 13.91 -2.25
CA LEU A 106 12.00 14.87 -1.94
C LEU A 106 13.02 14.84 -3.07
N PRO A 107 13.43 15.98 -3.63
CA PRO A 107 14.59 16.02 -4.49
C PRO A 107 15.78 15.51 -3.69
N THR A 108 16.49 14.51 -4.23
CA THR A 108 17.83 14.17 -3.75
C THR A 108 18.65 15.46 -3.77
N ALA A 109 19.05 15.91 -2.58
CA ALA A 109 19.97 17.03 -2.40
C ALA A 109 21.30 16.77 -3.12
#